data_AF-A0A2V9JV73-F1
#
_entry.id   AF-A0A2V9JV73-F1
#
_cell.length_a   1.000
_cell.length_b   1.000
_cell.length_c   1.000
_cell.angle_alpha   90.00
_cell.angle_beta   90.00
_cell.angle_gamma   90.00
#
_symmetry.space_group_name_H-M   'P 1'
#
loop_
_entity.id
_entity.type
_entity.pdbx_description
1 polymer ?
#
loop_
_entity_poly.entity_id
_entity_poly.type
_entity_poly.pdbx_seq_one_letter_code
_entity_poly.pdbx_strand_id
1 'polypeptide(L)'
;MADASKQVTQLLADWSNGDLKARDRLLPLVYAELRRLAAASLRRERGDHTLQPTALVHELYLRLVEERSVDWRSRSQFFGVAAKLMRRILVDHARARLADKRGGGT
;
A
#
# COMPACT_ATOMS: atom_id res chain seq x y z
N MET A 1 -11.65 -14.08 -17.60
CA MET A 1 -10.74 -13.54 -16.56
C MET A 1 -9.66 -12.59 -17.08
N ALA A 2 -9.29 -12.61 -18.37
CA ALA A 2 -8.31 -11.66 -18.94
C ALA A 2 -8.77 -10.19 -18.96
N ASP A 3 -10.09 -9.96 -18.94
CA ASP A 3 -10.70 -8.64 -19.06
C ASP A 3 -10.48 -7.77 -17.80
N ALA A 4 -10.65 -8.35 -16.61
CA ALA A 4 -10.45 -7.64 -15.34
C ALA A 4 -8.98 -7.19 -15.12
N SER A 5 -8.00 -7.98 -15.55
CA SER A 5 -6.59 -7.60 -15.46
C SER A 5 -6.21 -6.48 -16.43
N LYS A 6 -6.77 -6.50 -17.65
CA LYS A 6 -6.61 -5.41 -18.62
C LYS A 6 -7.29 -4.13 -18.10
N GLN A 7 -8.49 -4.24 -17.55
CA GLN A 7 -9.22 -3.13 -16.95
C GLN A 7 -8.44 -2.47 -15.80
N VAL A 8 -7.87 -3.26 -14.87
CA VAL A 8 -7.05 -2.74 -13.76
C VAL A 8 -5.79 -2.04 -14.27
N THR A 9 -5.15 -2.58 -15.29
CA THR A 9 -3.94 -1.99 -15.87
C THR A 9 -4.25 -0.66 -16.58
N GLN A 10 -5.38 -0.57 -17.29
CA GLN A 10 -5.84 0.68 -17.89
C GLN A 10 -6.15 1.74 -16.82
N LEU A 11 -6.90 1.37 -15.77
CA LEU A 11 -7.24 2.27 -14.67
C LEU A 11 -5.99 2.78 -13.93
N LEU A 12 -4.94 1.96 -13.81
CA LEU A 12 -3.65 2.37 -13.24
C LEU A 12 -2.93 3.39 -14.14
N ALA A 13 -2.94 3.19 -15.46
CA ALA A 13 -2.36 4.13 -16.41
C ALA A 13 -3.12 5.46 -16.41
N ASP A 14 -4.45 5.42 -16.43
CA ASP A 14 -5.31 6.61 -16.39
C ASP A 14 -5.10 7.39 -15.08
N TRP A 15 -4.97 6.68 -13.95
CA TRP A 15 -4.66 7.31 -12.67
C TRP A 15 -3.27 7.97 -12.66
N SER A 16 -2.25 7.35 -13.28
CA SER A 16 -0.93 7.98 -13.45
C SER A 16 -0.98 9.27 -14.28
N ASN A 17 -1.95 9.38 -15.20
CA ASN A 17 -2.18 10.59 -15.99
C ASN A 17 -3.02 11.65 -15.25
N GLY A 18 -3.36 11.42 -13.98
CA GLY A 18 -4.11 12.35 -13.13
C GLY A 18 -5.63 12.13 -13.13
N ASP A 19 -6.15 11.07 -13.73
CA ASP A 19 -7.59 10.77 -13.68
C ASP A 19 -8.00 10.25 -12.29
N LEU A 20 -8.62 11.12 -11.50
CA LEU A 20 -9.16 10.78 -10.19
C LEU A 20 -10.35 9.80 -10.27
N LYS A 21 -11.13 9.81 -11.36
CA LYS A 21 -12.23 8.84 -11.54
C LYS A 21 -11.69 7.45 -11.81
N ALA A 22 -10.54 7.35 -12.48
CA ALA A 22 -9.85 6.07 -12.64
C ALA A 22 -9.42 5.50 -11.28
N ARG A 23 -8.94 6.35 -10.36
CA ARG A 23 -8.63 5.98 -8.98
C ARG A 23 -9.84 5.40 -8.24
N ASP A 24 -10.99 6.06 -8.34
CA ASP A 24 -12.20 5.64 -7.62
C ASP A 24 -12.75 4.30 -8.13
N ARG A 25 -12.57 4.01 -9.43
CA ARG A 25 -12.90 2.70 -10.03
C ARG A 25 -11.85 1.62 -9.71
N LEU A 26 -10.58 2.01 -9.61
CA LEU A 26 -9.47 1.11 -9.32
C LEU A 26 -9.53 0.59 -7.87
N LEU A 27 -9.79 1.48 -6.92
CA LEU A 27 -9.77 1.19 -5.48
C LEU A 27 -10.54 -0.10 -5.11
N PRO A 28 -11.84 -0.25 -5.42
CA PRO A 28 -12.58 -1.46 -5.04
C PRO A 28 -12.00 -2.74 -5.68
N LEU A 29 -11.38 -2.64 -6.86
CA LEU A 29 -10.81 -3.79 -7.58
C LEU A 29 -9.49 -4.28 -6.97
N VAL A 30 -8.74 -3.40 -6.31
CA VAL A 30 -7.43 -3.74 -5.72
C VAL A 30 -7.47 -3.79 -4.19
N TYR A 31 -8.47 -3.20 -3.54
CA TYR A 31 -8.55 -3.10 -2.09
C TYR A 31 -8.54 -4.46 -1.39
N ALA A 32 -9.28 -5.45 -1.91
CA ALA A 32 -9.31 -6.79 -1.35
C ALA A 32 -7.93 -7.47 -1.40
N GLU A 33 -7.20 -7.36 -2.51
CA GLU A 33 -5.83 -7.85 -2.61
C GLU A 33 -4.84 -7.07 -1.76
N LEU A 34 -4.95 -5.74 -1.70
CA LEU A 34 -4.11 -4.91 -0.83
C LEU A 34 -4.31 -5.30 0.63
N ARG A 35 -5.55 -5.55 1.07
CA ARG A 35 -5.83 -6.00 2.44
C ARG A 35 -5.24 -7.39 2.72
N ARG A 36 -5.29 -8.31 1.75
CA ARG A 36 -4.62 -9.63 1.86
C ARG A 36 -3.10 -9.48 1.94
N LEU A 37 -2.52 -8.60 1.14
CA LEU A 37 -1.08 -8.31 1.12
C LEU A 37 -0.62 -7.65 2.43
N ALA A 38 -1.41 -6.73 2.96
CA ALA A 38 -1.17 -6.09 4.25
C ALA A 38 -1.19 -7.12 5.38
N ALA A 39 -2.21 -7.99 5.42
CA ALA A 39 -2.28 -9.08 6.39
C ALA A 39 -1.09 -10.04 6.27
N ALA A 40 -0.66 -10.38 5.06
CA ALA A 40 0.52 -11.21 4.84
C ALA A 40 1.81 -10.53 5.28
N SER A 41 1.94 -9.22 5.07
CA SER A 41 3.09 -8.43 5.52
C SER A 41 3.15 -8.36 7.05
N LEU A 42 2.01 -8.07 7.71
CA LEU A 42 1.91 -8.01 9.17
C LEU A 42 2.21 -9.35 9.85
N ARG A 43 1.79 -10.48 9.27
CA ARG A 43 2.14 -11.81 9.81
C ARG A 43 3.65 -12.09 9.85
N ARG A 44 4.46 -11.36 9.08
CA ARG A 44 5.93 -11.49 9.08
C ARG A 44 6.58 -10.54 10.08
N GLU A 45 5.84 -9.58 10.62
CA GLU A 45 6.29 -8.72 11.70
C GLU A 45 6.27 -9.47 13.03
N ARG A 46 7.04 -8.95 14.00
CA ARG A 46 7.03 -9.50 15.36
C ARG A 46 5.64 -9.35 15.97
N GLY A 47 5.19 -10.36 16.72
CA GLY A 47 3.81 -10.48 17.24
C GLY A 47 3.38 -9.41 18.24
N ASP A 48 4.23 -8.42 18.51
CA ASP A 48 3.97 -7.27 19.37
C ASP A 48 3.58 -6.00 18.58
N HIS A 49 3.20 -6.14 17.30
CA HIS A 49 2.66 -5.04 16.50
C HIS A 49 1.18 -4.78 16.82
N THR A 50 0.78 -3.50 16.90
CA THR A 50 -0.62 -3.07 17.08
C THR A 50 -1.27 -2.60 15.78
N LEU A 51 -0.49 -2.54 14.69
CA LEU A 51 -0.96 -2.03 13.41
C LEU A 51 -1.98 -2.98 12.77
N GLN A 52 -3.14 -2.46 12.41
CA GLN A 52 -4.17 -3.21 11.70
C GLN A 52 -3.91 -3.23 10.18
N PRO A 53 -4.29 -4.30 9.46
CA PRO A 53 -4.14 -4.35 8.00
C PRO A 53 -4.81 -3.18 7.27
N THR A 54 -5.97 -2.71 7.76
CA THR A 54 -6.69 -1.57 7.18
C THR A 54 -5.91 -0.26 7.33
N ALA A 55 -5.25 -0.05 8.48
CA ALA A 55 -4.40 1.12 8.72
C ALA A 55 -3.20 1.10 7.77
N LEU A 56 -2.55 -0.05 7.59
CA LEU A 56 -1.44 -0.21 6.66
C LEU A 56 -1.85 0.06 5.19
N VAL A 57 -3.05 -0.35 4.78
CA VAL A 57 -3.59 -0.03 3.44
C VAL A 57 -3.86 1.47 3.29
N HIS A 58 -4.37 2.12 4.33
CA HIS A 58 -4.62 3.57 4.30
C HIS A 58 -3.31 4.37 4.19
N GLU A 59 -2.29 4.04 4.98
CA GLU A 59 -0.97 4.67 4.86
C GLU A 59 -0.31 4.41 3.51
N LEU A 60 -0.41 3.18 3.00
CA LEU A 60 0.08 2.85 1.66
C LEU A 60 -0.57 3.77 0.62
N TYR A 61 -1.88 3.98 0.73
CA TYR A 61 -2.62 4.82 -0.21
C TYR A 61 -2.16 6.28 -0.19
N LEU A 62 -1.92 6.85 0.99
CA LEU A 62 -1.36 8.20 1.12
C LEU A 62 -0.02 8.32 0.38
N ARG A 63 0.90 7.36 0.61
CA ARG A 63 2.20 7.33 -0.07
C ARG A 63 2.08 7.19 -1.59
N LEU A 64 1.16 6.35 -2.08
CA LEU A 64 0.95 6.16 -3.52
C LEU A 64 0.35 7.40 -4.20
N VAL A 65 -0.48 8.19 -3.51
CA VAL A 65 -1.05 9.43 -4.05
C VAL A 65 -0.01 10.56 -4.10
N GLU A 66 0.95 10.56 -3.18
CA GLU A 66 2.11 11.47 -3.22
C GLU A 66 3.05 11.13 -4.38
N GLU A 67 3.18 9.85 -4.72
CA GLU A 67 4.06 9.34 -5.79
C GLU A 67 3.42 9.48 -7.18
N ARG A 68 3.20 10.72 -7.63
CA ARG A 68 2.53 11.05 -8.90
C ARG A 68 3.28 10.64 -10.18
N SER A 69 4.51 10.16 -10.08
CA SER A 69 5.40 9.90 -11.22
C SER A 69 5.60 8.43 -11.58
N VAL A 70 4.82 7.51 -10.99
CA VAL A 70 4.99 6.08 -11.26
C VAL A 70 4.23 5.66 -12.52
N ASP A 71 4.99 5.36 -13.59
CA ASP A 71 4.47 4.72 -14.80
C ASP A 71 4.05 3.27 -14.51
N TRP A 72 2.75 3.06 -14.30
CA TRP A 72 2.16 1.76 -14.02
C TRP A 72 1.93 0.96 -15.30
N ARG A 73 2.79 -0.03 -15.56
CA ARG A 73 2.77 -0.87 -16.76
C ARG A 73 1.99 -2.17 -16.58
N SER A 74 1.78 -2.60 -15.33
CA SER A 74 1.03 -3.81 -15.04
C SER A 74 0.50 -3.89 -13.61
N ARG A 75 -0.55 -4.69 -13.43
CA ARG A 75 -1.09 -5.08 -12.11
C ARG A 75 -0.04 -5.72 -11.21
N SER A 76 0.87 -6.55 -11.75
CA SER A 76 1.92 -7.20 -10.94
C SER A 76 2.98 -6.21 -10.46
N GLN A 77 3.36 -5.23 -11.30
CA GLN A 77 4.22 -4.12 -10.88
C GLN A 77 3.58 -3.34 -9.74
N PHE A 78 2.30 -3.00 -9.86
CA PHE A 78 1.55 -2.30 -8.82
C PHE A 78 1.61 -3.02 -7.47
N PHE A 79 1.25 -4.31 -7.42
CA PHE A 79 1.30 -5.06 -6.16
C PHE A 79 2.74 -5.27 -5.65
N GLY A 80 3.73 -5.36 -6.54
CA GLY A 80 5.13 -5.42 -6.16
C GLY A 80 5.62 -4.13 -5.48
N VAL A 81 5.23 -2.97 -6.00
CA VAL A 81 5.53 -1.66 -5.38
C VAL A 81 4.76 -1.52 -4.06
N ALA A 82 3.47 -1.87 -4.03
CA ALA A 82 2.66 -1.86 -2.82
C ALA A 82 3.29 -2.70 -1.69
N ALA A 83 3.76 -3.92 -2.01
CA ALA A 83 4.42 -4.78 -1.03
C ALA A 83 5.71 -4.15 -0.47
N LYS A 84 6.49 -3.47 -1.32
CA LYS A 84 7.72 -2.76 -0.89
C LYS A 84 7.39 -1.59 0.03
N LEU A 85 6.40 -0.78 -0.34
CA LEU A 85 5.96 0.37 0.45
C LEU A 85 5.37 -0.06 1.80
N MET A 86 4.56 -1.12 1.84
CA MET A 86 4.03 -1.68 3.09
C MET A 86 5.15 -2.10 4.04
N ARG A 87 6.19 -2.78 3.56
CA ARG A 87 7.36 -3.12 4.39
C ARG A 87 8.07 -1.88 4.92
N ARG A 88 8.20 -0.84 4.10
CA ARG A 88 8.81 0.42 4.53
C ARG A 88 7.98 1.09 5.64
N ILE A 89 6.66 1.16 5.48
CA ILE A 89 5.73 1.66 6.50
C ILE A 89 5.90 0.90 7.81
N LEU A 90 5.92 -0.43 7.77
CA LEU A 90 6.08 -1.27 8.96
C LEU A 90 7.41 -1.02 9.68
N VAL A 91 8.51 -0.90 8.93
CA VAL A 91 9.83 -0.57 9.47
C VAL A 91 9.83 0.84 10.10
N ASP A 92 9.24 1.83 9.44
CA ASP A 92 9.14 3.20 9.94
C ASP A 92 8.35 3.22 11.26
N HIS A 93 7.23 2.49 11.32
CA HIS A 93 6.40 2.35 12.52
C HIS A 93 7.14 1.65 13.68
N ALA A 94 7.87 0.58 13.38
CA ALA A 94 8.70 -0.12 14.36
C ALA A 94 9.82 0.77 14.91
N ARG A 95 10.45 1.59 14.05
CA ARG A 95 11.49 2.55 14.44
C ARG A 95 10.94 3.67 15.33
N ALA A 96 9.79 4.24 14.97
CA ALA A 96 9.12 5.28 15.76
C ALA A 96 8.80 4.77 17.18
N ARG A 97 8.21 3.58 17.30
CA ARG A 97 7.90 2.95 18.60
C ARG A 97 9.15 2.74 19.48
N LEU A 98 10.29 2.40 18.88
CA LEU A 98 11.55 2.24 19.62
C LEU A 98 12.13 3.58 20.08
N ALA A 99 11.93 4.65 19.30
CA ALA A 99 12.32 6.00 19.69
C ALA A 99 11.49 6.51 20.87
N ASP A 100 10.17 6.32 20.83
CA ASP A 100 9.25 6.70 21.92
C ASP A 100 9.61 6.00 23.23
N LYS A 101 9.98 4.72 23.18
CA LYS A 101 10.41 3.94 24.36
C LYS A 101 11.74 4.45 24.97
N ARG A 102 12.56 5.18 24.23
CA ARG A 102 13.84 5.74 24.70
C ARG A 102 13.71 7.18 25.23
N GLY A 103 12.59 7.85 24.96
CA GLY A 103 12.30 9.21 25.45
C GLY A 103 11.64 9.28 26.82
N GLY A 104 11.23 8.15 27.42
CA GLY A 104 10.62 8.08 28.75
C GLY A 104 11.60 8.08 29.93
N GLY A 105 12.84 8.51 29.72
CA GLY A 105 13.90 8.57 30.72
C GLY A 105 14.35 10.00 31.00
N THR A 106 13.43 10.85 31.47
CA THR A 106 13.72 12.12 32.14
C THR A 106 12.73 12.31 33.27
#